data_AF-A0A1Q6JWC6-F1
#
_entry.id   AF-A0A1Q6JWC6-F1
#
_cell.length_a   1.000
_cell.length_b   1.000
_cell.length_c   1.000
_cell.angle_alpha   90.00
_cell.angle_beta   90.00
_cell.angle_gamma   90.00
#
_symmetry.space_group_name_H-M   'P 1'
#
loop_
_entity.id
_entity.type
_entity.pdbx_description
1 polymer ?
#
loop_
_entity_poly.entity_id
_entity_poly.type
_entity_poly.pdbx_seq_one_letter_code
_entity_poly.pdbx_strand_id
1 'polypeptide(L)'
;MNNSEQLVSILTIIAIILVVVIFVLIGVWIFIVAKEKKKGNKEQSEEKETAKNKVAYNINSIFDFMEFEKIEDNMIIQKKGKFLMVIECQGVNYDLMSDMERTSVEQGFIEFLNTLKSEIQIYVQTRTVNLEQSIQSYKLKFRDIQDKYNVIQNQYIQMKNAEPGEYTDQQIYNTYLEYLREKNKFEYTQDIIADTEKSSLNSNVLHKKYYIIIPYYEDEVSTQNYTKDEIQSMVFSELYTKARSMMRTLTRCEVNSKILDSQGLIELLYNAYNRDDADVFSAKQALNSGFEALYSTAPDVLDKKMKLINKKIEEEAVKVAQQAILEAKSDKEMMVRIREENAKNLIFDMAEQLITENQDYLDQDISEDAKVKVRRKKKENEEGGTKDENKKS
;
A
#
# COMPACT_ATOMS: atom_id res chain seq x y z
N MET A 1 -45.66 -65.17 81.25
CA MET A 1 -45.01 -63.85 81.35
C MET A 1 -44.37 -63.53 79.99
N ASN A 2 -44.93 -62.50 79.36
CA ASN A 2 -44.46 -61.66 78.25
C ASN A 2 -43.95 -62.25 76.92
N ASN A 3 -44.85 -62.85 76.13
CA ASN A 3 -44.65 -63.03 74.68
C ASN A 3 -44.58 -61.68 73.92
N SER A 4 -45.15 -60.61 74.47
CA SER A 4 -45.12 -59.26 73.90
C SER A 4 -43.73 -58.62 73.95
N GLU A 5 -43.00 -58.76 75.06
CA GLU A 5 -41.63 -58.23 75.18
C GLU A 5 -40.65 -59.00 74.30
N GLN A 6 -40.84 -60.31 74.13
CA GLN A 6 -40.05 -61.10 73.18
C GLN A 6 -40.29 -60.64 71.73
N LEU A 7 -41.55 -60.39 71.33
CA LEU A 7 -41.87 -59.86 69.99
C LEU A 7 -41.28 -58.47 69.73
N VAL A 8 -41.34 -57.57 70.73
CA VAL A 8 -40.71 -56.24 70.63
C VAL A 8 -39.19 -56.36 70.52
N SER A 9 -38.54 -57.26 71.27
CA SER A 9 -37.10 -57.49 71.17
C SER A 9 -36.67 -58.07 69.80
N ILE A 10 -37.50 -58.92 69.20
CA ILE A 10 -37.22 -59.48 67.87
C ILE A 10 -37.37 -58.39 66.80
N LEU A 11 -38.39 -57.53 66.90
CA LEU A 11 -38.59 -56.40 66.00
C LEU A 11 -37.46 -55.37 66.08
N THR A 12 -36.94 -55.07 67.27
CA THR A 12 -35.81 -54.14 67.42
C THR A 12 -34.51 -54.72 66.85
N ILE A 13 -34.26 -56.02 67.00
CA ILE A 13 -33.11 -56.69 66.39
C ILE A 13 -33.22 -56.65 64.85
N ILE A 14 -34.40 -56.88 64.28
CA ILE A 14 -34.64 -56.80 62.83
C ILE A 14 -34.41 -55.36 62.32
N ALA A 15 -34.86 -54.34 63.06
CA ALA A 15 -34.65 -52.95 62.69
C ALA A 15 -33.16 -52.57 62.68
N ILE A 16 -32.37 -53.06 63.64
CA ILE A 16 -30.92 -52.84 63.68
C ILE A 16 -30.23 -53.51 62.49
N ILE A 17 -30.65 -54.73 62.13
CA ILE A 17 -30.11 -55.44 60.95
C ILE A 17 -30.42 -54.65 59.66
N LEU A 18 -31.63 -54.11 59.52
CA LEU A 18 -32.01 -53.29 58.37
C LEU A 18 -31.14 -52.03 58.23
N VAL A 19 -30.84 -51.35 59.33
CA VAL A 19 -29.96 -50.19 59.35
C VAL A 19 -28.53 -50.57 58.93
N VAL A 20 -28.02 -51.71 59.41
CA VAL A 20 -26.69 -52.22 59.04
C VAL A 20 -26.63 -52.53 57.54
N VAL A 21 -27.67 -53.14 56.97
CA VAL A 21 -27.74 -53.42 55.52
C VAL A 21 -27.72 -52.14 54.70
N ILE A 22 -28.42 -51.08 55.14
CA ILE A 22 -28.40 -49.78 54.46
C ILE A 22 -26.99 -49.17 54.47
N PHE A 23 -26.26 -49.25 55.59
CA PHE A 23 -24.88 -48.76 55.65
C PHE A 23 -23.92 -49.56 54.76
N VAL A 24 -24.11 -50.88 54.64
CA VAL A 24 -23.33 -51.71 53.72
C VAL A 24 -23.62 -51.32 52.26
N LEU A 25 -24.88 -51.08 51.90
CA LEU A 25 -25.25 -50.63 50.54
C LEU A 25 -24.66 -49.27 50.19
N ILE A 26 -24.65 -48.32 51.14
CA ILE A 26 -23.99 -47.01 50.97
C ILE A 26 -22.48 -47.19 50.79
N GLY A 27 -21.84 -48.08 51.57
CA GLY A 27 -20.43 -48.40 51.42
C GLY A 27 -20.08 -48.99 50.06
N VAL A 28 -20.91 -49.90 49.54
CA VAL A 28 -20.76 -50.48 48.19
C VAL A 28 -20.94 -49.42 47.10
N TRP A 29 -21.92 -48.53 47.26
CA TRP A 29 -22.16 -47.43 46.31
C TRP A 29 -20.97 -46.47 46.24
N ILE A 30 -20.42 -46.07 47.39
CA ILE A 30 -19.20 -45.24 47.48
C ILE A 30 -18.00 -45.98 46.84
N PHE A 31 -17.88 -47.29 47.05
CA PHE A 31 -16.82 -48.09 46.47
C PHE A 31 -16.90 -48.17 44.93
N ILE A 32 -18.11 -48.29 44.37
CA ILE A 32 -18.33 -48.29 42.91
C ILE A 32 -17.95 -46.93 42.31
N VAL A 33 -18.42 -45.82 42.90
CA VAL A 33 -18.08 -44.46 42.44
C VAL A 33 -16.58 -44.18 42.54
N ALA A 34 -15.92 -44.66 43.61
CA ALA A 34 -14.48 -44.54 43.77
C ALA A 34 -13.70 -45.37 42.72
N LYS A 35 -14.24 -46.51 42.30
CA LYS A 35 -13.64 -47.39 41.29
C LYS A 35 -13.81 -46.82 39.87
N GLU A 36 -14.93 -46.16 39.57
CA GLU A 36 -15.14 -45.45 38.30
C GLU A 36 -14.19 -44.26 38.15
N LYS A 37 -13.98 -43.46 39.22
CA LYS A 37 -12.95 -42.39 39.22
C LYS A 37 -11.52 -42.93 39.02
N LYS A 38 -11.23 -44.15 39.47
CA LYS A 38 -9.92 -44.80 39.23
C LYS A 38 -9.77 -45.42 37.84
N LYS A 39 -10.86 -45.80 37.17
CA LYS A 39 -10.82 -46.31 35.78
C LYS A 39 -10.65 -45.18 34.75
N GLY A 40 -11.30 -44.02 34.96
CA GLY A 40 -11.09 -42.83 34.11
C GLY A 40 -9.66 -42.26 34.18
N ASN A 41 -8.93 -42.48 35.28
CA ASN A 41 -7.53 -42.05 35.43
C ASN A 41 -6.50 -43.02 34.79
N LYS A 42 -6.88 -44.26 34.45
CA LYS A 42 -5.95 -45.24 33.87
C LYS A 42 -5.85 -45.14 32.34
N GLU A 43 -6.90 -44.73 31.64
CA GLU A 43 -6.84 -44.49 30.19
C GLU A 43 -6.11 -43.20 29.81
N GLN A 44 -6.01 -42.22 30.72
CA GLN A 44 -5.19 -41.00 30.51
C GLN A 44 -3.68 -41.17 30.83
N SER A 45 -3.28 -42.32 31.37
CA SER A 45 -1.91 -42.52 31.87
C SER A 45 -0.98 -43.18 30.83
N GLU A 46 -1.51 -43.95 29.87
CA GLU A 46 -0.68 -44.61 28.84
C GLU A 46 -0.38 -43.70 27.63
N GLU A 47 -1.17 -42.64 27.38
CA GLU A 47 -0.86 -41.64 26.34
C GLU A 47 0.19 -40.58 26.79
N LYS A 48 0.53 -40.55 28.08
CA LYS A 48 1.46 -39.54 28.66
C LYS A 48 2.91 -40.02 28.81
N GLU A 49 3.23 -41.29 28.57
CA GLU A 49 4.60 -41.79 28.74
C GLU A 49 5.44 -41.79 27.46
N THR A 50 4.83 -41.74 26.27
CA THR A 50 5.57 -41.56 25.00
C THR A 50 5.86 -40.10 24.64
N ALA A 51 5.37 -39.13 25.43
CA ALA A 51 5.56 -37.70 25.19
C ALA A 51 6.55 -36.99 26.15
N LYS A 52 7.27 -37.73 26.99
CA LYS A 52 8.21 -37.16 27.99
C LYS A 52 9.67 -37.00 27.53
N ASN A 53 9.88 -36.85 26.22
CA ASN A 53 11.15 -36.37 25.65
C ASN A 53 10.94 -35.19 24.68
N LYS A 54 9.95 -34.34 24.94
CA LYS A 54 9.94 -32.97 24.41
C LYS A 54 10.29 -32.04 25.56
N VAL A 55 11.41 -31.34 25.42
CA VAL A 55 11.78 -30.21 26.27
C VAL A 55 10.54 -29.32 26.38
N ALA A 56 9.92 -29.28 27.56
CA ALA A 56 8.84 -28.36 27.84
C ALA A 56 9.46 -26.97 27.92
N TYR A 57 9.50 -26.28 26.78
CA TYR A 57 9.63 -24.83 26.80
C TYR A 57 8.43 -24.32 27.57
N ASN A 58 8.67 -23.78 28.76
CA ASN A 58 7.66 -23.01 29.45
C ASN A 58 7.44 -21.78 28.56
N ILE A 59 6.39 -21.80 27.73
CA ILE A 59 6.00 -20.64 26.91
C ILE A 59 5.33 -19.66 27.88
N ASN A 60 6.15 -19.05 28.74
CA ASN A 60 5.73 -17.84 29.42
C ASN A 60 5.35 -16.84 28.32
N SER A 61 4.24 -16.16 28.52
CA SER A 61 3.72 -15.23 27.54
C SER A 61 4.75 -14.15 27.27
N ILE A 62 4.97 -13.76 26.00
CA ILE A 62 5.86 -12.63 25.66
C ILE A 62 5.42 -11.36 26.43
N PHE A 63 4.12 -11.23 26.71
CA PHE A 63 3.55 -10.17 27.53
C PHE A 63 4.09 -10.15 28.97
N ASP A 64 4.54 -11.27 29.52
CA ASP A 64 5.15 -11.31 30.86
C ASP A 64 6.55 -10.71 30.86
N PHE A 65 7.28 -10.85 29.75
CA PHE A 65 8.61 -10.26 29.55
C PHE A 65 8.57 -8.78 29.16
N MET A 66 7.50 -8.31 28.53
CA MET A 66 7.36 -6.89 28.20
C MET A 66 7.13 -6.05 29.45
N GLU A 67 7.83 -4.92 29.54
CA GLU A 67 7.73 -3.96 30.65
C GLU A 67 6.58 -2.95 30.48
N PHE A 68 5.87 -3.01 29.36
CA PHE A 68 4.69 -2.20 29.08
C PHE A 68 3.46 -3.08 28.85
N GLU A 69 2.28 -2.56 29.20
CA GLU A 69 1.00 -3.25 29.01
C GLU A 69 0.36 -2.86 27.68
N LYS A 70 0.23 -1.55 27.42
CA LYS A 70 -0.40 -1.03 26.20
C LYS A 70 0.08 0.39 25.87
N ILE A 71 -0.22 0.81 24.65
CA ILE A 71 -0.06 2.19 24.19
C ILE A 71 -1.46 2.73 23.92
N GLU A 72 -1.80 3.84 24.56
CA GLU A 72 -3.12 4.47 24.44
C GLU A 72 -2.95 5.98 24.54
N ASP A 73 -3.72 6.73 23.76
CA ASP A 73 -3.71 8.20 23.74
C ASP A 73 -2.31 8.83 23.73
N ASN A 74 -1.40 8.30 22.89
CA ASN A 74 -0.03 8.80 22.75
C ASN A 74 0.81 8.69 24.04
N MET A 75 0.46 7.73 24.90
CA MET A 75 1.13 7.43 26.15
C MET A 75 1.43 5.93 26.22
N ILE A 76 2.57 5.56 26.83
CA ILE A 76 2.89 4.17 27.12
C ILE A 76 2.45 3.90 28.56
N ILE A 77 1.64 2.85 28.75
CA ILE A 77 1.17 2.41 30.06
C ILE A 77 2.00 1.20 30.45
N GLN A 78 2.71 1.31 31.58
CA GLN A 78 3.51 0.24 32.15
C GLN A 78 2.81 -0.46 33.30
N LYS A 79 3.29 -1.66 33.60
CA LYS A 79 2.88 -2.43 34.77
C LYS A 79 3.12 -1.58 36.03
N LYS A 80 2.21 -1.68 37.01
CA LYS A 80 2.27 -0.97 38.31
C LYS A 80 1.96 0.54 38.25
N GLY A 81 1.05 0.97 37.38
CA GLY A 81 0.54 2.36 37.39
C GLY A 81 1.56 3.41 36.97
N LYS A 82 2.53 3.03 36.14
CA LYS A 82 3.53 3.95 35.59
C LYS A 82 3.17 4.32 34.16
N PHE A 83 3.18 5.61 33.88
CA PHE A 83 2.77 6.19 32.61
C PHE A 83 3.95 6.96 32.02
N LEU A 84 4.12 6.88 30.69
CA LEU A 84 5.24 7.51 30.00
C LEU A 84 4.73 8.31 28.80
N MET A 85 5.15 9.56 28.71
CA MET A 85 5.01 10.36 27.50
C MET A 85 6.39 10.62 26.90
N VAL A 86 6.51 10.53 25.57
CA VAL A 86 7.79 10.65 24.88
C VAL A 86 7.79 11.84 23.93
N ILE A 87 8.86 12.62 24.00
CA ILE A 87 9.13 13.76 23.12
C ILE A 87 10.29 13.39 22.21
N GLU A 88 10.10 13.48 20.90
CA GLU A 88 11.18 13.41 19.90
C GLU A 88 11.78 14.80 19.71
N CYS A 89 13.11 14.89 19.74
CA CYS A 89 13.87 16.13 19.58
C CYS A 89 14.78 16.05 18.35
N GLN A 90 14.83 17.14 17.59
CA GLN A 90 15.75 17.30 16.48
C GLN A 90 17.08 17.87 16.98
N GLY A 91 18.19 17.31 16.52
CA GLY A 91 19.51 17.85 16.82
C GLY A 91 19.74 19.19 16.12
N VAL A 92 20.44 20.09 16.79
CA VAL A 92 20.93 21.37 16.24
C VAL A 92 22.43 21.31 16.03
N ASN A 93 22.94 22.00 15.00
CA ASN A 93 24.37 22.05 14.72
C ASN A 93 25.01 23.25 15.42
N TYR A 94 25.39 23.06 16.68
CA TYR A 94 25.95 24.10 17.54
C TYR A 94 27.27 24.68 17.00
N ASP A 95 28.11 23.88 16.33
CA ASP A 95 29.42 24.32 15.84
C ASP A 95 29.33 25.26 14.63
N LEU A 96 28.23 25.18 13.87
CA LEU A 96 27.99 26.06 12.73
C LEU A 96 27.33 27.39 13.12
N MET A 97 26.92 27.53 14.38
CA MET A 97 26.24 28.72 14.88
C MET A 97 27.23 29.87 15.15
N SER A 98 26.75 31.09 14.95
CA SER A 98 27.45 32.31 15.37
C SER A 98 27.61 32.35 16.90
N ASP A 99 28.56 33.17 17.40
CA ASP A 99 28.77 33.31 18.85
C ASP A 99 27.51 33.78 19.59
N MET A 100 26.70 34.64 18.95
CA MET A 100 25.45 35.16 19.52
C MET A 100 24.37 34.08 19.61
N GLU A 101 24.24 33.24 18.59
CA GLU A 101 23.32 32.09 18.60
C GLU A 101 23.75 31.06 19.65
N ARG A 102 25.05 30.72 19.69
CA ARG A 102 25.59 29.81 20.71
C ARG A 102 25.32 30.26 22.13
N THR A 103 25.52 31.56 22.42
CA THR A 103 25.22 32.14 23.74
C THR A 103 23.72 32.05 24.06
N SER A 104 22.86 32.21 23.05
CA SER A 104 21.40 32.11 23.22
C SER A 104 20.95 30.67 23.50
N VAL A 105 21.55 29.70 22.81
CA VAL A 105 21.34 28.27 23.05
C VAL A 105 21.82 27.87 24.45
N GLU A 106 22.99 28.36 24.90
CA GLU A 106 23.49 28.12 26.26
C GLU A 106 22.55 28.69 27.34
N GLN A 107 22.08 29.92 27.16
CA GLN A 107 21.11 30.53 28.07
C GLN A 107 19.80 29.74 28.11
N GLY A 108 19.29 29.33 26.95
CA GLY A 108 18.11 28.46 26.84
C GLY A 108 18.33 27.13 27.56
N PHE A 109 19.51 26.53 27.43
CA PHE A 109 19.84 25.26 28.08
C PHE A 109 19.86 25.37 29.60
N ILE A 110 20.39 26.47 30.15
CA ILE A 110 20.33 26.75 31.59
C ILE A 110 18.87 26.88 32.05
N GLU A 111 18.02 27.59 31.30
CA GLU A 111 16.60 27.67 31.61
C GLU A 111 15.93 26.30 31.56
N PHE A 112 16.24 25.47 30.56
CA PHE A 112 15.72 24.12 30.46
C PHE A 112 16.07 23.29 31.71
N LEU A 113 17.35 23.27 32.12
CA LEU A 113 17.79 22.55 33.32
C LEU A 113 17.06 23.03 34.59
N ASN A 114 16.86 24.34 34.73
CA ASN A 114 16.15 24.90 35.88
C ASN A 114 14.64 24.55 35.90
N THR A 115 14.06 24.16 34.76
CA THR A 115 12.65 23.73 34.68
C THR A 115 12.43 22.24 34.94
N LEU A 116 13.48 21.43 34.98
CA LEU A 116 13.40 20.00 35.26
C LEU A 116 13.11 19.74 36.74
N LYS A 117 11.82 19.70 37.09
CA LYS A 117 11.36 19.33 38.44
C LYS A 117 11.03 17.85 38.58
N SER A 118 10.81 17.16 37.47
CA SER A 118 10.48 15.74 37.41
C SER A 118 11.66 14.95 36.85
N GLU A 119 11.73 13.67 37.21
CA GLU A 119 12.62 12.73 36.55
C GLU A 119 12.35 12.72 35.05
N ILE A 120 13.40 12.77 34.25
CA ILE A 120 13.35 12.58 32.80
C ILE A 120 14.38 11.53 32.41
N GLN A 121 14.10 10.79 31.35
CA GLN A 121 15.05 9.85 30.77
C GLN A 121 15.36 10.29 29.34
N ILE A 122 16.64 10.47 29.03
CA ILE A 122 17.11 10.75 27.68
C ILE A 122 17.47 9.43 27.02
N TYR A 123 16.87 9.16 25.86
CA TYR A 123 17.14 7.98 25.07
C TYR A 123 17.57 8.38 23.66
N VAL A 124 18.68 7.80 23.19
CA VAL A 124 19.22 8.09 21.86
C VAL A 124 19.23 6.80 21.07
N GLN A 125 18.59 6.84 19.91
CA GLN A 125 18.53 5.71 19.00
C GLN A 125 19.25 6.05 17.71
N THR A 126 20.19 5.20 17.31
CA THR A 126 20.81 5.28 15.98
C THR A 126 19.99 4.42 15.02
N ARG A 127 19.61 4.99 13.88
CA ARG A 127 18.78 4.35 12.86
C ARG A 127 19.42 4.50 11.48
N THR A 128 19.21 3.55 10.59
CA THR A 128 19.56 3.74 9.18
C THR A 128 18.61 4.74 8.53
N VAL A 129 19.10 5.47 7.53
CA VAL A 129 18.23 6.34 6.72
C VAL A 129 17.44 5.47 5.75
N ASN A 130 16.13 5.35 5.96
CA ASN A 130 15.24 4.67 5.04
C ASN A 130 14.85 5.61 3.88
N LEU A 131 15.36 5.31 2.68
CA LEU A 131 15.07 6.07 1.45
C LEU A 131 13.96 5.45 0.60
N GLU A 132 13.38 4.32 1.00
CA GLU A 132 12.43 3.54 0.20
C GLU A 132 11.21 4.38 -0.22
N GLN A 133 10.60 5.10 0.73
CA GLN A 133 9.44 5.95 0.45
C GLN A 133 9.79 7.12 -0.49
N SER A 134 10.98 7.70 -0.33
CA SER A 134 11.49 8.77 -1.18
C SER A 134 11.73 8.24 -2.60
N ILE A 135 12.36 7.07 -2.75
CA ILE A 135 12.59 6.40 -4.03
C ILE A 135 11.26 6.09 -4.72
N GLN A 136 10.27 5.57 -3.99
CA GLN A 136 8.92 5.33 -4.54
C GLN A 136 8.28 6.62 -5.05
N SER A 137 8.41 7.72 -4.30
CA SER A 137 7.90 9.03 -4.71
C SER A 137 8.63 9.55 -5.96
N TYR A 138 9.96 9.37 -6.05
CA TYR A 138 10.73 9.71 -7.24
C TYR A 138 10.32 8.87 -8.45
N LYS A 139 10.08 7.56 -8.28
CA LYS A 139 9.61 6.67 -9.34
C LYS A 139 8.25 7.11 -9.90
N LEU A 140 7.33 7.56 -9.04
CA LEU A 140 6.04 8.09 -9.50
C LEU A 140 6.24 9.35 -10.36
N LYS A 141 7.02 10.32 -9.89
CA LYS A 141 7.32 11.54 -10.67
C LYS A 141 8.10 11.24 -11.95
N PHE A 142 8.96 10.23 -11.95
CA PHE A 142 9.71 9.81 -13.12
C PHE A 142 8.80 9.29 -14.23
N ARG A 143 7.71 8.58 -13.88
CA ARG A 143 6.70 8.17 -14.88
C ARG A 143 6.08 9.37 -15.59
N ASP A 144 5.71 10.41 -14.84
CA ASP A 144 5.15 11.64 -15.42
C ASP A 144 6.15 12.33 -16.37
N ILE A 145 7.44 12.32 -16.04
CA ILE A 145 8.52 12.87 -16.89
C ILE A 145 8.71 11.99 -18.13
N GLN A 146 8.70 10.67 -17.96
CA GLN A 146 8.83 9.70 -19.05
C GLN A 146 7.67 9.83 -20.05
N ASP A 147 6.44 9.99 -19.58
CA ASP A 147 5.27 10.16 -20.44
C ASP A 147 5.38 11.44 -21.28
N LYS A 148 5.76 12.57 -20.66
CA LYS A 148 6.01 13.84 -21.37
C LYS A 148 7.13 13.72 -22.40
N TYR A 149 8.24 13.09 -22.02
CA TYR A 149 9.36 12.82 -22.91
C TYR A 149 8.91 12.00 -24.13
N ASN A 150 8.15 10.92 -23.92
CA ASN A 150 7.65 10.08 -25.00
C ASN A 150 6.72 10.83 -25.95
N VAL A 151 5.81 11.66 -25.42
CA VAL A 151 4.89 12.47 -26.23
C VAL A 151 5.68 13.44 -27.12
N ILE A 152 6.61 14.21 -26.55
CA ILE A 152 7.40 15.21 -27.29
C ILE A 152 8.37 14.54 -28.27
N GLN A 153 8.97 13.40 -27.89
CA GLN A 153 9.80 12.61 -28.78
C GLN A 153 9.01 12.15 -30.01
N ASN A 154 7.80 11.60 -29.81
CA ASN A 154 6.95 11.15 -30.89
C ASN A 154 6.50 12.32 -31.78
N GLN A 155 6.17 13.46 -31.19
CA GLN A 155 5.83 14.69 -31.92
C GLN A 155 6.99 15.17 -32.79
N TYR A 156 8.20 15.22 -32.24
CA TYR A 156 9.41 15.59 -32.99
C TYR A 156 9.68 14.62 -34.15
N ILE A 157 9.55 13.31 -33.92
CA ILE A 157 9.73 12.28 -34.96
C ILE A 157 8.67 12.43 -36.07
N GLN A 158 7.42 12.69 -35.71
CA GLN A 158 6.34 12.92 -36.69
C GLN A 158 6.63 14.13 -37.56
N MET A 159 7.01 15.27 -36.97
CA MET A 159 7.36 16.49 -37.71
C MET A 159 8.57 16.30 -38.62
N LYS A 160 9.54 15.47 -38.21
CA LYS A 160 10.73 15.16 -39.01
C LYS A 160 10.43 14.27 -40.22
N ASN A 161 9.46 13.37 -40.09
CA ASN A 161 9.10 12.38 -41.13
C ASN A 161 7.92 12.83 -42.01
N ALA A 162 7.36 14.01 -41.74
CA ALA A 162 6.28 14.64 -42.49
C ALA A 162 6.68 14.98 -43.94
N GLU A 163 5.69 15.19 -44.81
CA GLU A 163 5.97 15.53 -46.22
C GLU A 163 6.67 16.90 -46.32
N PRO A 164 7.54 17.10 -47.33
CA PRO A 164 8.25 18.38 -47.51
C PRO A 164 7.26 19.55 -47.66
N GLY A 165 7.25 20.45 -46.67
CA GLY A 165 6.40 21.66 -46.66
C GLY A 165 5.26 21.67 -45.64
N GLU A 166 4.98 20.58 -44.92
CA GLU A 166 3.94 20.54 -43.87
C GLU A 166 4.30 21.35 -42.61
N TYR A 167 5.59 21.46 -42.29
CA TYR A 167 6.11 22.19 -41.14
C TYR A 167 7.23 23.14 -41.56
N THR A 168 7.30 24.31 -40.92
CA THR A 168 8.40 25.25 -41.13
C THR A 168 9.64 24.81 -40.34
N ASP A 169 10.84 25.00 -40.89
CA ASP A 169 12.12 24.68 -40.21
C ASP A 169 12.22 25.25 -38.79
N GLN A 170 11.69 26.46 -38.58
CA GLN A 170 11.67 27.11 -37.27
C GLN A 170 10.77 26.37 -36.25
N GLN A 171 9.65 25.78 -36.70
CA GLN A 171 8.78 24.99 -35.84
C GLN A 171 9.47 23.70 -35.42
N ILE A 172 10.09 23.01 -36.38
CA ILE A 172 10.87 21.79 -36.12
C ILE A 172 12.00 22.07 -35.13
N TYR A 173 12.72 23.19 -35.29
CA TYR A 173 13.79 23.60 -34.39
C TYR A 173 13.29 23.89 -32.97
N ASN A 174 12.17 24.58 -32.82
CA ASN A 174 11.58 24.86 -31.50
C ASN A 174 11.17 23.56 -30.79
N THR A 175 10.52 22.63 -31.50
CA THR A 175 10.16 21.31 -30.96
C THR A 175 11.38 20.47 -30.63
N TYR A 176 12.46 20.58 -31.40
CA TYR A 176 13.74 19.94 -31.08
C TYR A 176 14.35 20.46 -29.77
N LEU A 177 14.31 21.77 -29.53
CA LEU A 177 14.78 22.35 -28.27
C LEU A 177 13.95 21.88 -27.08
N GLU A 178 12.64 21.76 -27.26
CA GLU A 178 11.73 21.21 -26.24
C GLU A 178 12.02 19.74 -25.96
N TYR A 179 12.19 18.93 -27.01
CA TYR A 179 12.64 17.54 -26.92
C TYR A 179 13.95 17.43 -26.13
N LEU A 180 14.95 18.25 -26.43
CA LEU A 180 16.24 18.22 -25.74
C LEU A 180 16.10 18.56 -24.24
N ARG A 181 15.26 19.53 -23.90
CA ARG A 181 14.99 19.90 -22.50
C ARG A 181 14.35 18.74 -21.73
N GLU A 182 13.34 18.10 -22.30
CA GLU A 182 12.68 16.97 -21.65
C GLU A 182 13.57 15.73 -21.62
N LYS A 183 14.39 15.49 -22.65
CA LYS A 183 15.42 14.45 -22.66
C LYS A 183 16.40 14.63 -21.50
N ASN A 184 16.95 15.83 -21.33
CA ASN A 184 17.91 16.10 -20.26
C ASN A 184 17.28 15.90 -18.87
N LYS A 185 16.01 16.28 -18.68
CA LYS A 185 15.28 16.03 -17.43
C LYS A 185 15.08 14.54 -17.19
N PHE A 186 14.72 13.78 -18.23
CA PHE A 186 14.53 12.34 -18.15
C PHE A 186 15.84 11.64 -17.76
N GLU A 187 16.94 11.90 -18.47
CA GLU A 187 18.26 11.30 -18.20
C GLU A 187 18.75 11.66 -16.79
N TYR A 188 18.71 12.94 -16.42
CA TYR A 188 19.10 13.38 -15.08
C TYR A 188 18.28 12.74 -13.96
N THR A 189 16.96 12.61 -14.16
CA THR A 189 16.09 11.98 -13.15
C THR A 189 16.35 10.48 -13.07
N GLN A 190 16.60 9.82 -14.19
CA GLN A 190 16.96 8.41 -14.24
C GLN A 190 18.25 8.15 -13.46
N ASP A 191 19.29 8.97 -13.67
CA ASP A 191 20.57 8.86 -12.98
C ASP A 191 20.42 9.08 -11.47
N ILE A 192 19.68 10.12 -11.06
CA ILE A 192 19.39 10.35 -9.62
C ILE A 192 18.72 9.14 -8.99
N ILE A 193 17.72 8.54 -9.65
CA ILE A 193 17.01 7.39 -9.10
C ILE A 193 17.97 6.21 -8.97
N ALA A 194 18.77 5.91 -9.99
CA ALA A 194 19.74 4.82 -9.97
C ALA A 194 20.79 5.02 -8.86
N ASP A 195 21.33 6.22 -8.72
CA ASP A 195 22.31 6.56 -7.68
C ASP A 195 21.69 6.52 -6.28
N THR A 196 20.44 6.99 -6.14
CA THR A 196 19.71 6.94 -4.86
C THR A 196 19.39 5.50 -4.47
N GLU A 197 18.98 4.65 -5.42
CA GLU A 197 18.75 3.23 -5.19
C GLU A 197 20.04 2.51 -4.78
N LYS A 198 21.14 2.75 -5.48
CA LYS A 198 22.45 2.20 -5.14
C LYS A 198 22.92 2.66 -3.75
N SER A 199 22.70 3.92 -3.41
CA SER A 199 23.01 4.48 -2.09
C SER A 199 22.12 3.90 -0.99
N SER A 200 20.84 3.65 -1.30
CA SER A 200 19.88 3.00 -0.40
C SER A 200 20.25 1.54 -0.12
N LEU A 201 20.73 0.80 -1.13
CA LEU A 201 21.20 -0.58 -0.95
C LEU A 201 22.48 -0.66 -0.11
N ASN A 202 23.33 0.37 -0.16
CA ASN A 202 24.54 0.50 0.65
C ASN A 202 24.28 1.25 1.97
N SER A 203 23.10 1.09 2.57
CA SER A 203 22.60 1.77 3.78
C SER A 203 23.52 1.59 5.02
N ASN A 204 24.65 2.28 5.03
CA ASN A 204 25.51 2.53 6.18
C ASN A 204 25.37 3.98 6.67
N VAL A 205 24.45 4.76 6.09
CA VAL A 205 24.19 6.14 6.52
C VAL A 205 23.29 6.08 7.75
N LEU A 206 23.89 6.33 8.90
CA LEU A 206 23.23 6.31 10.20
C LEU A 206 22.83 7.73 10.60
N HIS A 207 21.61 7.88 11.12
CA HIS A 207 21.15 9.10 11.76
C HIS A 207 20.76 8.82 13.21
N LYS A 208 20.93 9.82 14.09
CA LYS A 208 20.54 9.71 15.51
C LYS A 208 19.20 10.39 15.72
N LYS A 209 18.32 9.70 16.42
CA LYS A 209 17.07 10.25 16.97
C LYS A 209 17.21 10.41 18.47
N TYR A 210 16.79 11.56 18.98
CA TYR A 210 16.86 11.91 20.38
C TYR A 210 15.46 11.92 20.97
N TYR A 211 15.29 11.26 22.11
CA TYR A 211 14.01 11.16 22.80
C TYR A 211 14.16 11.58 24.26
N ILE A 212 13.17 12.30 24.75
CA ILE A 212 13.01 12.62 26.17
C ILE A 212 11.75 11.92 26.64
N ILE A 213 11.90 11.02 27.61
CA ILE A 213 10.84 10.20 28.19
C ILE A 213 10.51 10.81 29.55
N ILE A 214 9.24 11.14 29.74
CA ILE A 214 8.71 11.73 30.97
C ILE A 214 7.88 10.66 31.68
N PRO A 215 8.40 10.05 32.76
CA PRO A 215 7.63 9.18 33.63
C PRO A 215 6.65 9.96 34.51
N TYR A 216 5.51 9.32 34.79
CA TYR A 216 4.53 9.76 35.77
C TYR A 216 3.99 8.53 36.50
N TYR A 217 3.85 8.62 37.81
CA TYR A 217 3.34 7.54 38.65
C TYR A 217 1.92 7.86 39.11
N GLU A 218 1.04 6.86 39.08
CA GLU A 218 -0.34 6.98 39.55
C GLU A 218 -0.43 7.45 41.00
N ASP A 219 0.57 7.12 41.83
CA ASP A 219 0.68 7.52 43.23
C ASP A 219 0.78 9.05 43.43
N GLU A 220 1.12 9.82 42.38
CA GLU A 220 1.11 11.29 42.43
C GLU A 220 -0.31 11.87 42.42
N VAL A 221 -1.32 11.10 41.98
CA VAL A 221 -2.74 11.51 41.92
C VAL A 221 -3.49 10.91 43.11
N SER A 222 -4.38 11.70 43.73
CA SER A 222 -5.29 11.17 44.75
C SER A 222 -6.29 10.21 44.12
N THR A 223 -6.04 8.90 44.22
CA THR A 223 -6.79 7.82 43.57
C THR A 223 -8.08 7.39 44.29
N GLN A 224 -8.40 7.98 45.44
CA GLN A 224 -9.36 7.38 46.38
C GLN A 224 -10.83 7.30 45.88
N ASN A 225 -11.21 8.04 44.82
CA ASN A 225 -12.61 8.09 44.34
C ASN A 225 -12.78 8.04 42.82
N TYR A 226 -11.74 7.72 42.05
CA TYR A 226 -11.78 7.79 40.59
C TYR A 226 -11.82 6.42 39.94
N THR A 227 -12.52 6.32 38.82
CA THR A 227 -12.44 5.16 37.92
C THR A 227 -11.07 5.11 37.23
N LYS A 228 -10.66 3.94 36.74
CA LYS A 228 -9.37 3.78 36.05
C LYS A 228 -9.23 4.72 34.84
N ASP A 229 -10.32 4.94 34.11
CA ASP A 229 -10.33 5.79 32.91
C ASP A 229 -10.22 7.27 33.27
N GLU A 230 -10.83 7.70 34.39
CA GLU A 230 -10.67 9.06 34.91
C GLU A 230 -9.25 9.31 35.39
N ILE A 231 -8.64 8.35 36.10
CA ILE A 231 -7.24 8.43 36.54
C ILE A 231 -6.33 8.57 35.32
N GLN A 232 -6.52 7.76 34.28
CA GLN A 232 -5.75 7.85 33.04
C GLN A 232 -5.89 9.22 32.37
N SER A 233 -7.11 9.77 32.33
CA SER A 233 -7.36 11.10 31.74
C SER A 233 -6.68 12.22 32.53
N MET A 234 -6.66 12.12 33.86
CA MET A 234 -5.94 13.06 34.72
C MET A 234 -4.43 12.97 34.50
N VAL A 235 -3.88 11.74 34.54
CA VAL A 235 -2.46 11.48 34.30
C VAL A 235 -2.04 11.99 32.92
N PHE A 236 -2.84 11.72 31.89
CA PHE A 236 -2.59 12.24 30.54
C PHE A 236 -2.53 13.76 30.53
N SER A 237 -3.48 14.44 31.16
CA SER A 237 -3.53 15.91 31.21
C SER A 237 -2.30 16.51 31.90
N GLU A 238 -1.85 15.89 32.98
CA GLU A 238 -0.64 16.30 33.69
C GLU A 238 0.64 16.03 32.88
N LEU A 239 0.79 14.82 32.33
CA LEU A 239 1.90 14.47 31.45
C LEU A 239 1.98 15.38 30.23
N TYR A 240 0.84 15.62 29.56
CA TYR A 240 0.77 16.48 28.40
C TYR A 240 1.15 17.92 28.75
N THR A 241 0.72 18.42 29.90
CA THR A 241 1.10 19.76 30.39
C THR A 241 2.59 19.84 30.71
N LYS A 242 3.15 18.82 31.41
CA LYS A 242 4.59 18.71 31.70
C LYS A 242 5.39 18.67 30.39
N ALA A 243 4.99 17.84 29.43
CA ALA A 243 5.61 17.71 28.11
C ALA A 243 5.58 19.01 27.32
N ARG A 244 4.41 19.68 27.23
CA ARG A 244 4.27 20.98 26.57
C ARG A 244 5.13 22.06 27.21
N SER A 245 5.29 22.04 28.53
CA SER A 245 6.19 22.95 29.24
C SER A 245 7.64 22.73 28.83
N MET A 246 8.09 21.47 28.80
CA MET A 246 9.43 21.10 28.36
C MET A 246 9.68 21.42 26.88
N MET A 247 8.69 21.21 26.00
CA MET A 247 8.82 21.60 24.60
C MET A 247 9.07 23.10 24.46
N ARG A 248 8.37 23.94 25.22
CA ARG A 248 8.54 25.40 25.18
C ARG A 248 9.93 25.84 25.63
N THR A 249 10.52 25.15 26.61
CA THR A 249 11.89 25.44 27.05
C THR A 249 12.93 24.92 26.06
N LEU A 250 12.70 23.75 25.45
CA LEU A 250 13.54 23.24 24.35
C LEU A 250 13.52 24.14 23.12
N THR A 251 12.37 24.71 22.76
CA THR A 251 12.29 25.68 21.64
C THR A 251 13.15 26.92 21.89
N ARG A 252 13.33 27.35 23.15
CA ARG A 252 14.26 28.44 23.50
C ARG A 252 15.73 28.04 23.36
N CYS A 253 16.04 26.74 23.41
CA CYS A 253 17.36 26.20 23.10
C CYS A 253 17.56 25.97 21.59
N GLU A 254 16.66 26.49 20.75
CA GLU A 254 16.58 26.19 19.30
C GLU A 254 16.33 24.71 18.95
N VAL A 255 16.04 23.88 19.95
CA VAL A 255 15.74 22.45 19.76
C VAL A 255 14.26 22.29 19.41
N ASN A 256 14.00 21.92 18.16
CA ASN A 256 12.64 21.57 17.74
C ASN A 256 12.24 20.22 18.35
N SER A 257 11.02 20.16 18.89
CA SER A 257 10.52 18.97 19.58
C SER A 257 9.07 18.69 19.21
N LYS A 258 8.68 17.41 19.27
CA LYS A 258 7.31 16.93 19.03
C LYS A 258 6.97 15.80 20.02
N ILE A 259 5.76 15.83 20.59
CA ILE A 259 5.23 14.67 21.33
C ILE A 259 4.94 13.54 20.34
N LEU A 260 5.41 12.33 20.64
CA LEU A 260 5.18 11.18 19.78
C LEU A 260 3.73 10.73 19.80
N ASP A 261 3.17 10.52 18.62
CA ASP A 261 1.87 9.90 18.47
C ASP A 261 1.96 8.39 18.75
N SER A 262 0.83 7.72 18.95
CA SER A 262 0.77 6.28 19.25
C SER A 262 1.50 5.43 18.20
N GLN A 263 1.40 5.80 16.92
CA GLN A 263 2.18 5.15 15.85
C GLN A 263 3.69 5.35 15.99
N GLY A 264 4.11 6.56 16.37
CA GLY A 264 5.51 6.87 16.63
C GLY A 264 6.07 6.14 17.85
N LEU A 265 5.25 5.93 18.88
CA LEU A 265 5.60 5.13 20.05
C LEU A 265 5.75 3.65 19.70
N ILE A 266 4.85 3.10 18.88
CA ILE A 266 4.97 1.73 18.36
C ILE A 266 6.28 1.60 17.58
N GLU A 267 6.59 2.55 16.70
CA GLU A 267 7.81 2.53 15.92
C GLU A 267 9.07 2.63 16.81
N LEU A 268 9.05 3.50 17.83
CA LEU A 268 10.13 3.62 18.80
C LEU A 268 10.40 2.28 19.52
N LEU A 269 9.34 1.66 20.05
CA LEU A 269 9.44 0.39 20.77
C LEU A 269 9.85 -0.74 19.81
N TYR A 270 9.25 -0.82 18.63
CA TYR A 270 9.58 -1.83 17.64
C TYR A 270 11.07 -1.80 17.28
N ASN A 271 11.63 -0.60 17.04
CA ASN A 271 13.06 -0.44 16.79
C ASN A 271 13.93 -0.74 18.04
N ALA A 272 13.41 -0.49 19.24
CA ALA A 272 14.14 -0.78 20.48
C ALA A 272 14.25 -2.28 20.76
N TYR A 273 13.20 -3.05 20.45
CA TYR A 273 13.19 -4.51 20.61
C TYR A 273 13.80 -5.26 19.42
N ASN A 274 13.70 -4.73 18.20
CA ASN A 274 14.20 -5.36 16.97
C ASN A 274 15.33 -4.55 16.34
N ARG A 275 16.43 -4.37 17.08
CA ARG A 275 17.52 -3.47 16.68
C ARG A 275 18.18 -3.85 15.34
N ASP A 276 18.24 -5.12 15.01
CA ASP A 276 18.94 -5.62 13.82
C ASP A 276 18.03 -5.68 12.57
N ASP A 277 16.72 -5.92 12.75
CA ASP A 277 15.77 -6.16 11.65
C ASP A 277 14.84 -4.98 11.35
N ALA A 278 14.72 -4.01 12.26
CA ALA A 278 13.77 -2.91 12.12
C ALA A 278 14.08 -1.95 10.96
N ASP A 279 15.31 -1.98 10.46
CA ASP A 279 15.72 -1.25 9.25
C ASP A 279 15.01 -1.79 8.00
N VAL A 280 14.82 -3.12 7.92
CA VAL A 280 14.15 -3.79 6.79
C VAL A 280 12.64 -3.81 6.99
N PHE A 281 12.20 -4.16 8.20
CA PHE A 281 10.79 -4.29 8.54
C PHE A 281 10.35 -3.15 9.45
N SER A 282 9.93 -2.02 8.86
CA SER A 282 9.37 -0.94 9.68
C SER A 282 8.08 -1.39 10.38
N ALA A 283 7.82 -0.86 11.59
CA ALA A 283 6.58 -1.12 12.33
C ALA A 283 5.32 -0.86 11.49
N LYS A 284 5.37 0.17 10.64
CA LYS A 284 4.29 0.50 9.71
C LYS A 284 4.06 -0.59 8.66
N GLN A 285 5.13 -1.19 8.12
CA GLN A 285 5.00 -2.33 7.20
C GLN A 285 4.45 -3.57 7.92
N ALA A 286 4.89 -3.83 9.16
CA ALA A 286 4.35 -4.91 9.97
C ALA A 286 2.84 -4.74 10.22
N LEU A 287 2.39 -3.55 10.62
CA LEU A 287 0.97 -3.24 10.78
C LEU A 287 0.19 -3.36 9.46
N ASN A 288 0.74 -2.84 8.36
CA ASN A 288 0.08 -2.87 7.05
C ASN A 288 0.04 -4.25 6.42
N SER A 289 0.95 -5.15 6.78
CA SER A 289 0.99 -6.52 6.26
C SER A 289 -0.14 -7.40 6.78
N GLY A 290 -0.96 -6.90 7.71
CA GLY A 290 -2.18 -7.58 8.15
C GLY A 290 -1.94 -8.82 9.00
N PHE A 291 -0.75 -8.96 9.61
CA PHE A 291 -0.42 -10.09 10.50
C PHE A 291 -1.42 -10.26 11.67
N GLU A 292 -2.05 -9.18 12.12
CA GLU A 292 -3.06 -9.22 13.19
C GLU A 292 -4.47 -9.57 12.70
N ALA A 293 -4.69 -9.65 11.39
CA ALA A 293 -5.98 -10.11 10.88
C ALA A 293 -6.10 -11.62 11.13
N LEU A 294 -6.96 -12.00 12.08
CA LEU A 294 -7.35 -13.39 12.36
C LEU A 294 -7.83 -14.15 11.12
N TYR A 295 -8.20 -13.42 10.06
CA TYR A 295 -8.52 -13.93 8.74
C TYR A 295 -7.58 -13.28 7.72
N SER A 296 -6.99 -14.09 6.84
CA SER A 296 -6.37 -13.59 5.61
C SER A 296 -7.46 -12.90 4.78
N THR A 297 -7.51 -11.58 4.82
CA THR A 297 -8.28 -10.82 3.85
C THR A 297 -7.52 -10.93 2.53
N ALA A 298 -7.86 -11.97 1.76
CA ALA A 298 -7.67 -11.87 0.32
C ALA A 298 -8.23 -10.51 -0.13
N PRO A 299 -7.58 -9.79 -1.06
CA PRO A 299 -8.16 -8.56 -1.62
C PRO A 299 -9.61 -8.84 -1.96
N ASP A 300 -10.51 -7.92 -1.56
CA ASP A 300 -11.95 -8.12 -1.59
C ASP A 300 -12.34 -8.81 -2.91
N VAL A 301 -13.18 -9.85 -2.83
CA VAL A 301 -13.69 -10.54 -4.03
C VAL A 301 -14.28 -9.51 -4.99
N LEU A 302 -14.83 -8.41 -4.47
CA LEU A 302 -15.28 -7.25 -5.22
C LEU A 302 -14.13 -6.52 -5.95
N ASP A 303 -13.00 -6.23 -5.31
CA ASP A 303 -11.84 -5.58 -5.95
C ASP A 303 -11.24 -6.46 -7.06
N LYS A 304 -11.13 -7.77 -6.82
CA LYS A 304 -10.67 -8.72 -7.84
C LYS A 304 -11.66 -8.79 -9.01
N LYS A 305 -12.98 -8.77 -8.73
CA LYS A 305 -14.01 -8.69 -9.77
C LYS A 305 -13.95 -7.37 -10.52
N MET A 306 -13.79 -6.23 -9.83
CA MET A 306 -13.66 -4.91 -10.45
C MET A 306 -12.44 -4.84 -11.37
N LYS A 307 -11.29 -5.39 -10.94
CA LYS A 307 -10.08 -5.46 -11.77
C LYS A 307 -10.28 -6.34 -13.02
N LEU A 308 -10.97 -7.47 -12.88
CA LEU A 308 -11.30 -8.35 -14.01
C LEU A 308 -12.34 -7.71 -14.96
N ILE A 309 -13.30 -6.97 -14.42
CA ILE A 309 -14.30 -6.21 -15.18
C ILE A 309 -13.59 -5.09 -15.97
N ASN A 310 -12.72 -4.31 -15.33
CA ASN A 310 -11.96 -3.25 -16.00
C ASN A 310 -11.09 -3.81 -17.13
N LYS A 311 -10.43 -4.95 -16.90
CA LYS A 311 -9.65 -5.63 -17.95
C LYS A 311 -10.53 -6.09 -19.11
N LYS A 312 -11.72 -6.61 -18.85
CA LYS A 312 -12.69 -6.96 -19.90
C LYS A 312 -13.19 -5.73 -20.67
N ILE A 313 -13.47 -4.63 -19.97
CA ILE A 313 -13.88 -3.37 -20.57
C ILE A 313 -12.77 -2.85 -21.50
N GLU A 314 -11.50 -2.90 -21.08
CA GLU A 314 -10.37 -2.53 -21.93
C GLU A 314 -10.26 -3.44 -23.17
N GLU A 315 -10.36 -4.76 -23.00
CA GLU A 315 -10.31 -5.72 -24.11
C GLU A 315 -11.47 -5.53 -25.11
N GLU A 316 -12.68 -5.24 -24.64
CA GLU A 316 -13.84 -4.96 -25.50
C GLU A 316 -13.74 -3.58 -26.17
N ALA A 317 -13.27 -2.55 -25.45
CA ALA A 317 -13.04 -1.22 -26.02
C ALA A 317 -12.01 -1.27 -27.15
N VAL A 318 -10.93 -2.05 -26.99
CA VAL A 318 -9.93 -2.27 -28.05
C VAL A 318 -10.55 -2.97 -29.26
N LYS A 319 -11.41 -3.98 -29.06
CA LYS A 319 -12.10 -4.66 -30.18
C LYS A 319 -13.05 -3.73 -30.94
N VAL A 320 -13.85 -2.94 -30.22
CA VAL A 320 -14.77 -1.97 -30.84
C VAL A 320 -13.98 -0.91 -31.61
N ALA A 321 -12.88 -0.40 -31.06
CA ALA A 321 -12.00 0.54 -31.76
C ALA A 321 -11.36 -0.07 -33.01
N GLN A 322 -10.89 -1.31 -32.93
CA GLN A 322 -10.34 -2.03 -34.09
C GLN A 322 -11.39 -2.23 -35.18
N GLN A 323 -12.61 -2.60 -34.80
CA GLN A 323 -13.71 -2.77 -35.75
C GLN A 323 -14.08 -1.45 -36.44
N ALA A 324 -14.21 -0.36 -35.68
CA ALA A 324 -14.48 0.96 -36.25
C ALA A 324 -13.35 1.44 -37.18
N ILE A 325 -12.08 1.15 -36.85
CA ILE A 325 -10.93 1.43 -37.73
C ILE A 325 -10.99 0.59 -39.01
N LEU A 326 -11.39 -0.68 -38.93
CA LEU A 326 -11.53 -1.55 -40.10
C LEU A 326 -12.68 -1.11 -41.01
N GLU A 327 -13.83 -0.74 -40.44
CA GLU A 327 -14.97 -0.19 -41.18
C GLU A 327 -14.58 1.12 -41.87
N ALA A 328 -13.93 2.05 -41.16
CA ALA A 328 -13.45 3.30 -41.76
C ALA A 328 -12.40 3.09 -42.87
N LYS A 329 -11.54 2.08 -42.76
CA LYS A 329 -10.60 1.70 -43.82
C LYS A 329 -11.31 1.13 -45.03
N SER A 330 -12.26 0.21 -44.82
CA SER A 330 -13.09 -0.39 -45.88
C SER A 330 -13.89 0.69 -46.62
N ASP A 331 -14.51 1.62 -45.90
CA ASP A 331 -15.25 2.73 -46.50
C ASP A 331 -14.35 3.63 -47.34
N LYS A 332 -13.14 3.93 -46.84
CA LYS A 332 -12.14 4.71 -47.59
C LYS A 332 -11.66 3.98 -48.83
N GLU A 333 -11.41 2.67 -48.74
CA GLU A 333 -11.04 1.82 -49.88
C GLU A 333 -12.17 1.72 -50.91
N MET A 334 -13.43 1.57 -50.47
CA MET A 334 -14.60 1.56 -51.34
C MET A 334 -14.78 2.90 -52.06
N MET A 335 -14.59 4.02 -51.36
CA MET A 335 -14.63 5.36 -51.94
C MET A 335 -13.49 5.61 -52.93
N VAL A 336 -12.29 5.06 -52.69
CA VAL A 336 -11.18 5.10 -53.66
C VAL A 336 -11.52 4.27 -54.90
N ARG A 337 -12.05 3.05 -54.74
CA ARG A 337 -12.45 2.18 -55.85
C ARG A 337 -13.55 2.81 -56.72
N ILE A 338 -14.57 3.38 -56.10
CA ILE A 338 -15.64 4.11 -56.81
C ILE A 338 -15.07 5.32 -57.55
N ARG A 339 -14.12 6.05 -56.95
CA ARG A 339 -13.42 7.16 -57.63
C ARG A 339 -12.56 6.68 -58.79
N GLU A 340 -11.87 5.55 -58.69
CA GLU A 340 -11.08 4.97 -59.78
C GLU A 340 -11.96 4.51 -60.96
N GLU A 341 -13.08 3.86 -60.68
CA GLU A 341 -14.05 3.47 -61.72
C GLU A 341 -14.66 4.71 -62.41
N ASN A 342 -15.06 5.71 -61.63
CA ASN A 342 -15.61 6.96 -62.17
C ASN A 342 -14.55 7.79 -62.91
N ALA A 343 -13.28 7.76 -62.48
CA ALA A 343 -12.18 8.46 -63.13
C ALA A 343 -11.93 7.94 -64.55
N LYS A 344 -12.09 6.63 -64.80
CA LYS A 344 -11.97 6.06 -66.16
C LYS A 344 -13.00 6.67 -67.12
N ASN A 345 -14.24 6.87 -66.66
CA ASN A 345 -15.30 7.48 -67.47
C ASN A 345 -15.08 8.99 -67.67
N LEU A 346 -14.66 9.69 -66.61
CA LEU A 346 -14.31 11.11 -66.64
C LEU A 346 -13.14 11.42 -67.59
N ILE A 347 -12.16 10.51 -67.73
CA ILE A 347 -11.04 10.67 -68.67
C ILE A 347 -11.53 10.73 -70.12
N PHE A 348 -12.51 9.88 -70.49
CA PHE A 348 -13.05 9.89 -71.85
C PHE A 348 -13.93 11.13 -72.10
N ASP A 349 -14.69 11.57 -71.10
CA ASP A 349 -15.51 12.78 -71.21
C ASP A 349 -14.64 14.05 -71.28
N MET A 350 -13.54 14.09 -70.51
CA MET A 350 -12.54 15.15 -70.57
C MET A 350 -11.77 15.13 -71.90
N ALA A 351 -11.48 13.95 -72.46
CA ALA A 351 -10.89 13.83 -73.80
C ALA A 351 -11.83 14.34 -74.90
N GLU A 352 -13.15 14.07 -74.81
CA GLU A 352 -14.15 14.66 -75.71
C GLU A 352 -14.22 16.19 -75.56
N GLN A 353 -14.14 16.69 -74.33
CA GLN A 353 -14.16 18.13 -74.05
C GLN A 353 -12.92 18.82 -74.61
N LEU A 354 -11.71 18.26 -74.43
CA LEU A 354 -10.47 18.80 -75.00
C LEU A 354 -10.46 18.79 -76.53
N ILE A 355 -11.08 17.79 -77.17
CA ILE A 355 -11.25 17.77 -78.64
C ILE A 355 -12.26 18.85 -79.08
N THR A 356 -13.27 19.13 -78.26
CA THR A 356 -14.29 20.17 -78.50
C THR A 356 -13.74 21.57 -78.26
N GLU A 357 -12.88 21.77 -77.26
CA GLU A 357 -12.24 23.07 -76.99
C GLU A 357 -11.18 23.43 -78.05
N ASN A 358 -10.58 22.42 -78.70
CA ASN A 358 -9.62 22.60 -79.78
C ASN A 358 -10.25 22.50 -81.19
N GLN A 359 -11.59 22.54 -81.30
CA GLN A 359 -12.30 22.46 -82.60
C GLN A 359 -12.01 23.65 -83.51
N ASP A 360 -11.58 24.79 -82.96
CA ASP A 360 -11.19 25.96 -83.76
C ASP A 360 -9.82 25.79 -84.46
N TYR A 361 -9.01 24.83 -84.02
CA TYR A 361 -7.67 24.54 -84.56
C TYR A 361 -7.59 23.23 -85.37
N LEU A 362 -8.67 22.45 -85.42
CA LEU A 362 -8.79 21.16 -86.11
C LEU A 362 -9.99 21.19 -87.06
N ASP A 363 -9.84 20.75 -88.32
CA ASP A 363 -10.96 20.70 -89.28
C ASP A 363 -12.20 20.00 -88.66
N GLN A 364 -13.38 20.56 -88.94
CA GLN A 364 -14.64 20.18 -88.29
C GLN A 364 -14.96 18.69 -88.46
N ASP A 365 -14.64 18.12 -89.62
CA ASP A 365 -14.82 16.69 -89.94
C ASP A 365 -13.85 15.79 -89.17
N ILE A 366 -12.61 16.25 -88.92
CA ILE A 366 -11.58 15.47 -88.20
C ILE A 366 -11.88 15.43 -86.71
N SER A 367 -12.37 16.54 -86.16
CA SER A 367 -12.78 16.63 -84.76
C SER A 367 -13.95 15.72 -84.43
N GLU A 368 -14.95 15.63 -85.33
CA GLU A 368 -16.09 14.73 -85.14
C GLU A 368 -15.69 13.25 -85.30
N ASP A 369 -14.83 12.89 -86.26
CA ASP A 369 -14.32 11.51 -86.38
C ASP A 369 -13.47 11.10 -85.16
N ALA A 370 -12.70 12.03 -84.58
CA ALA A 370 -11.95 11.81 -83.35
C ALA A 370 -12.88 11.56 -82.15
N LYS A 371 -13.96 12.34 -81.99
CA LYS A 371 -14.98 12.12 -80.94
C LYS A 371 -15.66 10.76 -81.10
N VAL A 372 -16.01 10.35 -82.32
CA VAL A 372 -16.61 9.03 -82.59
C VAL A 372 -15.67 7.90 -82.18
N LYS A 373 -14.36 8.02 -82.44
CA LYS A 373 -13.35 7.03 -82.02
C LYS A 373 -13.18 6.97 -80.50
N VAL A 374 -13.23 8.10 -79.80
CA VAL A 374 -13.19 8.14 -78.32
C VAL A 374 -14.44 7.47 -77.74
N ARG A 375 -15.63 7.74 -78.28
CA ARG A 375 -16.89 7.09 -77.88
C ARG A 375 -16.88 5.59 -78.12
N ARG A 376 -16.28 5.14 -79.22
CA ARG A 376 -16.15 3.71 -79.52
C ARG A 376 -15.24 3.02 -78.50
N LYS A 377 -14.11 3.65 -78.15
CA LYS A 377 -13.20 3.15 -77.10
C LYS A 377 -13.84 3.12 -75.71
N LYS A 378 -14.71 4.10 -75.39
CA LYS A 378 -15.49 4.10 -74.14
C LYS A 378 -16.41 2.87 -74.05
N LYS A 379 -17.14 2.55 -75.14
CA LYS A 379 -17.99 1.35 -75.22
C LYS A 379 -17.21 0.03 -75.16
N GLU A 380 -16.08 -0.07 -75.86
CA GLU A 380 -15.22 -1.27 -75.81
C GLU A 380 -14.67 -1.54 -74.39
N ASN A 381 -14.42 -0.49 -73.59
CA ASN A 381 -13.96 -0.62 -72.20
C ASN A 381 -15.06 -1.05 -71.22
N GLU A 382 -16.33 -0.68 -71.46
CA GLU A 382 -17.46 -1.10 -70.62
C GLU A 382 -17.79 -2.60 -70.81
N GLU A 383 -17.61 -3.15 -72.01
CA GLU A 383 -17.89 -4.57 -72.31
C GLU A 383 -16.78 -5.54 -71.85
N GLY A 384 -15.56 -5.05 -71.60
CA GLY A 384 -14.42 -5.87 -71.14
C GLY A 384 -14.43 -6.22 -69.64
N GLY A 385 -15.17 -5.46 -68.82
CA GLY A 385 -15.12 -5.55 -67.35
C GLY A 385 -15.78 -6.79 -66.72
N THR A 386 -16.63 -7.52 -67.45
CA THR A 386 -17.44 -8.62 -66.89
C THR A 386 -16.72 -9.97 -66.81
N LYS A 387 -15.46 -10.10 -67.26
CA LYS A 387 -14.74 -11.40 -67.31
C LYS A 387 -13.73 -11.66 -66.20
N ASP A 388 -13.32 -10.67 -65.41
CA ASP A 388 -12.23 -10.83 -64.43
C ASP A 388 -12.66 -11.04 -62.95
N GLU A 389 -13.95 -10.97 -62.62
CA GLU A 389 -14.41 -11.15 -61.22
C GLU A 389 -14.54 -12.63 -60.77
N ASN A 390 -14.47 -13.61 -61.69
CA ASN A 390 -14.67 -15.04 -61.36
C ASN A 390 -13.37 -15.85 -61.13
N LYS A 391 -12.22 -15.20 -60.94
CA LYS A 391 -10.94 -15.87 -60.60
C LYS A 391 -10.29 -15.23 -59.37
N LYS A 392 -10.89 -15.40 -58.20
CA LYS A 392 -10.23 -15.37 -56.88
C LYS A 392 -11.27 -15.75 -55.82
N SER A 393 -11.37 -17.06 -55.54
CA SER A 393 -11.80 -17.59 -54.24
C SER A 393 -10.59 -18.17 -53.55
#